data_AF-A0A6A6SC39-F1
#
_entry.id   AF-A0A6A6SC39-F1
#
_cell.length_a   1.000
_cell.length_b   1.000
_cell.length_c   1.000
_cell.angle_alpha   90.00
_cell.angle_beta   90.00
_cell.angle_gamma   90.00
#
_symmetry.space_group_name_H-M   'P 1'
#
loop_
_entity.id
_entity.type
_entity.pdbx_description
1 polymer ?
#
loop_
_entity_poly.entity_id
_entity_poly.type
_entity_poly.pdbx_seq_one_letter_code
_entity_poly.pdbx_strand_id
1 'polypeptide(L)'
;MEGFPMRTWSIEIVLVNAEGRDVVANCFEKAVYNLHPSFEKNKQTFKKPPFRIEEKGWGEFDMSIVLTGAFRGGDHTLEHDLNFQAEHYEATHTVTFRNPKPDLMALLEPSGADAVNGAARGGANKDSSKKKASRKDKNVDMEKLADGLQKLTEDDLLHVVTMVHDNKSSETYTKNDVENGEFHVDLYTLPDSLVKMLWEFTASKIDS
;
A
#
# COMPACT_ATOMS: atom_id res chain seq x y z
N MET A 1 -37.57 -29.74 -0.52
CA MET A 1 -36.72 -28.62 -0.98
C MET A 1 -35.97 -28.12 0.24
N GLU A 2 -34.78 -28.66 0.47
CA GLU A 2 -33.95 -28.28 1.61
C GLU A 2 -33.38 -26.89 1.31
N GLY A 3 -33.98 -25.86 1.91
CA GLY A 3 -33.44 -24.51 1.83
C GLY A 3 -32.18 -24.44 2.69
N PHE A 4 -31.08 -23.99 2.12
CA PHE A 4 -29.89 -23.66 2.90
C PHE A 4 -30.28 -22.68 4.03
N PRO A 5 -29.74 -22.86 5.25
CA PRO A 5 -30.11 -22.01 6.38
C PRO A 5 -29.73 -20.56 6.07
N MET A 6 -30.70 -19.66 6.13
CA MET A 6 -30.46 -18.23 6.00
C MET A 6 -29.68 -17.74 7.21
N ARG A 7 -28.59 -17.02 6.98
CA ARG A 7 -27.76 -16.41 8.03
C ARG A 7 -27.85 -14.90 7.95
N THR A 8 -27.85 -14.26 9.11
CA THR A 8 -27.56 -12.83 9.22
C THR A 8 -26.07 -12.71 9.50
N TRP A 9 -25.37 -11.88 8.74
CA TRP A 9 -23.94 -11.62 8.92
C TRP A 9 -23.70 -10.11 8.92
N SER A 10 -22.60 -9.70 9.55
CA SER A 10 -22.17 -8.31 9.57
C SER A 10 -20.66 -8.20 9.49
N ILE A 11 -20.16 -7.18 8.82
CA ILE A 11 -18.72 -6.87 8.72
C ILE A 11 -18.50 -5.48 9.28
N GLU A 12 -17.47 -5.32 10.10
CA GLU A 12 -17.00 -4.05 10.65
C GLU A 12 -15.52 -3.87 10.34
N ILE A 13 -15.10 -2.61 10.21
CA ILE A 13 -13.73 -2.24 9.86
C ILE A 13 -13.18 -1.34 10.96
N VAL A 14 -12.11 -1.82 11.58
CA VAL A 14 -11.32 -1.13 12.60
C VAL A 14 -9.87 -1.04 12.15
N LEU A 15 -9.11 -0.14 12.77
CA LEU A 15 -7.66 -0.13 12.66
C LEU A 15 -7.10 -0.85 13.88
N VAL A 16 -5.98 -1.54 13.71
CA VAL A 16 -5.24 -2.13 14.82
C VAL A 16 -4.00 -1.27 15.05
N ASN A 17 -3.78 -0.82 16.29
CA ASN A 17 -2.60 -0.02 16.61
C ASN A 17 -1.36 -0.88 16.90
N ALA A 18 -0.21 -0.25 17.10
CA ALA A 18 1.06 -0.94 17.39
C ALA A 18 1.03 -1.84 18.66
N GLU A 19 0.06 -1.64 19.55
CA GLU A 19 -0.13 -2.44 20.76
C GLU A 19 -1.16 -3.58 20.56
N GLY A 20 -1.67 -3.76 19.34
CA GLY A 20 -2.69 -4.76 19.02
C GLY A 20 -4.09 -4.37 19.49
N ARG A 21 -4.36 -3.09 19.78
CA ARG A 21 -5.68 -2.61 20.22
C ARG A 21 -6.45 -1.99 19.06
N ASP A 22 -7.75 -2.23 19.04
CA ASP A 22 -8.66 -1.64 18.08
C ASP A 22 -8.79 -0.12 18.28
N VAL A 23 -8.64 0.61 17.19
CA VAL A 23 -8.88 2.04 17.11
C VAL A 23 -9.81 2.35 15.94
N VAL A 24 -10.53 3.47 16.06
CA VAL A 24 -11.52 3.86 15.07
C VAL A 24 -10.86 4.13 13.71
N ALA A 25 -11.41 3.56 12.64
CA ALA A 25 -10.93 3.73 11.27
C ALA A 25 -11.29 5.09 10.64
N ASN A 26 -10.97 6.18 11.34
CA ASN A 26 -11.29 7.55 10.91
C ASN A 26 -10.43 8.06 9.75
N CYS A 27 -9.35 7.36 9.39
CA CYS A 27 -8.50 7.68 8.23
C CYS A 27 -9.18 7.40 6.88
N PHE A 28 -10.39 6.85 6.86
CA PHE A 28 -11.20 6.62 5.66
C PHE A 28 -12.47 7.48 5.65
N GLU A 29 -12.82 8.03 4.49
CA GLU A 29 -14.06 8.77 4.26
C GLU A 29 -15.26 7.86 4.00
N LYS A 30 -15.00 6.70 3.38
CA LYS A 30 -16.02 5.70 3.07
C LYS A 30 -15.44 4.32 2.84
N ALA A 31 -16.27 3.32 3.05
CA ALA A 31 -16.08 1.94 2.60
C ALA A 31 -17.15 1.59 1.56
N VAL A 32 -16.76 0.91 0.50
CA VAL A 32 -17.67 0.37 -0.52
C VAL A 32 -17.52 -1.15 -0.54
N TYR A 33 -18.58 -1.86 -0.15
CA TYR A 33 -18.65 -3.32 -0.21
C TYR A 33 -19.17 -3.72 -1.58
N ASN A 34 -18.39 -4.51 -2.34
CA ASN A 34 -18.78 -5.11 -3.61
C ASN A 34 -19.19 -6.57 -3.36
N LEU A 35 -20.44 -6.77 -2.98
CA LEU A 35 -21.04 -8.07 -2.69
C LEU A 35 -21.22 -8.91 -3.96
N HIS A 36 -21.53 -10.19 -3.76
CA HIS A 36 -21.88 -11.10 -4.85
C HIS A 36 -23.05 -10.55 -5.70
N PRO A 37 -23.08 -10.77 -7.04
CA PRO A 37 -24.14 -10.25 -7.92
C PRO A 37 -25.57 -10.71 -7.61
N SER A 38 -25.74 -11.74 -6.77
CA SER A 38 -27.07 -12.20 -6.33
C SER A 38 -27.78 -11.24 -5.38
N PHE A 39 -27.08 -10.29 -4.76
CA PHE A 39 -27.69 -9.27 -3.91
C PHE A 39 -28.31 -8.16 -4.78
N GLU A 40 -29.54 -7.75 -4.46
CA GLU A 40 -30.23 -6.67 -5.18
C GLU A 40 -29.43 -5.37 -5.16
N LYS A 41 -28.78 -5.08 -4.03
CA LYS A 41 -27.81 -3.98 -3.87
C LYS A 41 -26.41 -4.55 -3.65
N ASN A 42 -25.84 -5.10 -4.72
CA ASN A 42 -24.51 -5.71 -4.68
C ASN A 42 -23.35 -4.71 -4.47
N LYS A 43 -23.59 -3.40 -4.55
CA LYS A 43 -22.59 -2.36 -4.21
C LYS A 43 -23.18 -1.44 -3.15
N GLN A 44 -22.62 -1.48 -1.93
CA GLN A 44 -23.11 -0.69 -0.79
C GLN A 44 -22.02 0.23 -0.26
N THR A 45 -22.35 1.49 0.05
CA THR A 45 -21.39 2.50 0.51
C THR A 45 -21.73 3.00 1.90
N PHE A 46 -20.75 2.98 2.81
CA PHE A 46 -20.87 3.46 4.18
C PHE A 46 -19.83 4.56 4.41
N LYS A 47 -20.23 5.65 5.07
CA LYS A 47 -19.39 6.87 5.22
C LYS A 47 -18.96 7.17 6.66
N LYS A 48 -19.25 6.27 7.59
CA LYS A 48 -18.96 6.46 9.01
C LYS A 48 -18.35 5.17 9.58
N PRO A 49 -17.22 5.25 10.31
CA PRO A 49 -16.73 4.13 11.09
C PRO A 49 -17.79 3.59 12.06
N PRO A 50 -17.83 2.27 12.34
CA PRO A 50 -16.90 1.23 11.86
C PRO A 50 -17.28 0.69 10.46
N PHE A 51 -18.01 1.48 9.66
CA PHE A 51 -18.46 1.11 8.32
C PHE A 51 -19.28 -0.20 8.30
N ARG A 52 -20.02 -0.46 9.37
CA ARG A 52 -20.80 -1.69 9.57
C ARG A 52 -21.78 -1.91 8.42
N ILE A 53 -21.66 -3.06 7.76
CA ILE A 53 -22.69 -3.63 6.88
C ILE A 53 -23.36 -4.79 7.62
N GLU A 54 -24.67 -4.96 7.41
CA GLU A 54 -25.43 -6.10 7.89
C GLU A 54 -26.37 -6.57 6.80
N GLU A 55 -26.33 -7.86 6.49
CA GLU A 55 -27.08 -8.46 5.39
C GLU A 55 -27.50 -9.89 5.75
N LYS A 56 -28.39 -10.45 4.92
CA LYS A 56 -28.82 -11.86 5.06
C LYS A 56 -28.50 -12.64 3.79
N GLY A 57 -27.92 -13.82 3.95
CA GLY A 57 -27.58 -14.70 2.84
C GLY A 57 -27.43 -16.15 3.29
N TRP A 58 -27.43 -17.06 2.32
CA TRP A 58 -27.29 -18.50 2.55
C TRP A 58 -25.92 -19.03 2.07
N GLY A 59 -25.19 -18.25 1.28
CA GLY A 59 -23.93 -18.66 0.65
C GLY A 59 -22.72 -17.88 1.16
N GLU A 60 -21.57 -18.53 1.06
CA GLU A 60 -20.23 -17.97 1.26
C GLU A 60 -19.74 -17.40 -0.07
N PHE A 61 -18.92 -16.34 -0.04
CA PHE A 61 -18.38 -15.72 -1.25
C PHE A 61 -17.21 -14.79 -0.96
N ASP A 62 -16.31 -14.68 -1.93
CA ASP A 62 -15.29 -13.65 -1.97
C ASP A 62 -15.91 -12.30 -2.37
N MET A 63 -15.48 -11.24 -1.70
CA MET A 63 -15.86 -9.87 -2.02
C MET A 63 -14.67 -8.93 -1.95
N SER A 64 -14.82 -7.75 -2.57
CA SER A 64 -13.87 -6.65 -2.40
C SER A 64 -14.49 -5.52 -1.60
N ILE A 65 -13.69 -4.95 -0.70
CA ILE A 65 -14.03 -3.78 0.11
C ILE A 65 -13.09 -2.66 -0.30
N VAL A 66 -13.64 -1.59 -0.89
CA VAL A 66 -12.86 -0.42 -1.30
C VAL A 66 -12.96 0.66 -0.25
N LEU A 67 -11.84 1.00 0.38
CA LEU A 67 -11.70 2.04 1.37
C LEU A 67 -11.12 3.30 0.74
N THR A 68 -11.87 4.40 0.74
CA THR A 68 -11.37 5.69 0.26
C THR A 68 -10.72 6.44 1.43
N GLY A 69 -9.41 6.66 1.34
CA GLY A 69 -8.61 7.42 2.30
C GLY A 69 -9.03 8.88 2.38
N ALA A 70 -9.09 9.40 3.62
CA ALA A 70 -9.44 10.78 3.88
C ALA A 70 -8.44 11.76 3.28
N PHE A 71 -8.89 12.99 3.01
CA PHE A 71 -8.04 14.08 2.50
C PHE A 71 -7.35 13.79 1.17
N ARG A 72 -7.96 12.94 0.33
CA ARG A 72 -7.38 12.38 -0.91
C ARG A 72 -6.24 11.40 -0.63
N GLY A 73 -6.45 10.49 0.32
CA GLY A 73 -5.51 9.42 0.65
C GLY A 73 -5.42 8.29 -0.37
N GLY A 74 -6.26 8.32 -1.42
CA GLY A 74 -6.36 7.26 -2.42
C GLY A 74 -7.41 6.21 -2.06
N ASP A 75 -7.63 5.25 -2.96
CA ASP A 75 -8.51 4.10 -2.72
C ASP A 75 -7.66 2.86 -2.40
N HIS A 76 -8.12 2.06 -1.43
CA HIS A 76 -7.48 0.81 -1.02
C HIS A 76 -8.48 -0.32 -1.10
N THR A 77 -8.16 -1.35 -1.89
CA THR A 77 -9.02 -2.53 -2.07
C THR A 77 -8.56 -3.65 -1.16
N LEU A 78 -9.47 -4.14 -0.31
CA LEU A 78 -9.27 -5.34 0.51
C LEU A 78 -10.06 -6.49 -0.11
N GLU A 79 -9.43 -7.64 -0.24
CA GLU A 79 -10.13 -8.90 -0.56
C GLU A 79 -10.60 -9.55 0.73
N HIS A 80 -11.88 -9.94 0.79
CA HIS A 80 -12.47 -10.53 1.97
C HIS A 80 -13.31 -11.75 1.59
N ASP A 81 -12.99 -12.88 2.19
CA ASP A 81 -13.79 -14.11 2.11
C ASP A 81 -14.86 -14.07 3.20
N LEU A 82 -16.13 -14.04 2.81
CA LEU A 82 -17.26 -14.25 3.72
C LEU A 82 -17.55 -15.75 3.82
N ASN A 83 -17.17 -16.35 4.94
CA ASN A 83 -17.44 -17.75 5.22
C ASN A 83 -18.13 -17.97 6.58
N PHE A 84 -18.63 -19.18 6.79
CA PHE A 84 -19.36 -19.58 8.00
C PHE A 84 -18.63 -20.68 8.78
N GLN A 85 -17.30 -20.77 8.63
CA GLN A 85 -16.46 -21.72 9.36
C GLN A 85 -16.41 -21.40 10.86
N ALA A 86 -16.56 -20.12 11.22
CA ALA A 86 -16.66 -19.62 12.58
C ALA A 86 -17.82 -18.60 12.71
N GLU A 87 -18.41 -18.47 13.90
CA GLU A 87 -19.43 -17.44 14.18
C GLU A 87 -18.86 -16.02 14.14
N HIS A 88 -17.57 -15.89 14.41
CA HIS A 88 -16.81 -14.65 14.36
C HIS A 88 -15.36 -14.95 13.97
N TYR A 89 -14.81 -14.14 13.08
CA TYR A 89 -13.41 -14.17 12.69
C TYR A 89 -12.97 -12.76 12.28
N GLU A 90 -11.65 -12.59 12.22
CA GLU A 90 -11.00 -11.34 11.85
C GLU A 90 -10.07 -11.58 10.66
N ALA A 91 -10.03 -10.62 9.74
CA ALA A 91 -9.09 -10.60 8.62
C ALA A 91 -8.24 -9.33 8.71
N THR A 92 -6.94 -9.49 8.94
CA THR A 92 -6.00 -8.37 9.06
C THR A 92 -5.41 -8.01 7.70
N HIS A 93 -5.50 -6.73 7.32
CA HIS A 93 -4.92 -6.21 6.08
C HIS A 93 -3.99 -5.03 6.37
N THR A 94 -2.86 -4.97 5.66
CA THR A 94 -1.95 -3.83 5.73
C THR A 94 -2.30 -2.81 4.65
N VAL A 95 -2.60 -1.58 5.06
CA VAL A 95 -2.88 -0.45 4.16
C VAL A 95 -1.72 0.54 4.22
N THR A 96 -1.20 0.95 3.06
CA THR A 96 -0.10 1.91 2.95
C THR A 96 -0.56 3.20 2.29
N PHE A 97 -0.42 4.32 3.00
CA PHE A 97 -0.65 5.66 2.45
C PHE A 97 0.69 6.25 1.99
N ARG A 98 0.84 6.55 0.69
CA ARG A 98 2.06 7.17 0.15
C ARG A 98 1.92 8.69 0.14
N ASN A 99 2.88 9.38 0.74
CA ASN A 99 2.89 10.85 0.89
C ASN A 99 1.55 11.44 1.41
N PRO A 100 0.99 10.92 2.52
CA PRO A 100 -0.26 11.41 3.07
C PRO A 100 -0.16 12.90 3.43
N LYS A 101 -1.25 13.63 3.20
CA LYS A 101 -1.32 15.03 3.64
C LYS A 101 -1.22 15.14 5.17
N PRO A 102 -0.81 16.30 5.71
CA PRO A 102 -0.69 16.49 7.16
C PRO A 102 -1.95 16.11 7.95
N ASP A 103 -3.13 16.42 7.43
CA ASP A 103 -4.40 16.10 8.11
C ASP A 103 -4.67 14.59 8.13
N LEU A 104 -4.30 13.86 7.06
CA LEU A 104 -4.39 12.39 7.04
C LEU A 104 -3.34 11.77 7.96
N MET A 105 -2.12 12.31 8.00
CA MET A 105 -1.09 11.85 8.96
C MET A 105 -1.57 11.98 10.40
N ALA A 106 -2.23 13.07 10.76
CA ALA A 106 -2.79 13.25 12.10
C ALA A 106 -3.85 12.21 12.45
N LEU A 107 -4.61 11.71 11.47
CA LEU A 107 -5.56 10.61 11.67
C LEU A 107 -4.89 9.23 11.80
N LEU A 108 -3.69 9.07 11.25
CA LEU A 108 -2.91 7.81 11.31
C LEU A 108 -2.03 7.71 12.56
N GLU A 109 -1.72 8.83 13.21
CA GLU A 109 -0.90 8.86 14.44
C GLU A 109 -1.44 7.94 15.56
N PRO A 110 -2.76 7.89 15.85
CA PRO A 110 -3.30 7.02 16.91
C PRO A 110 -3.21 5.52 16.61
N SER A 111 -3.13 5.12 15.34
CA SER A 111 -2.91 3.71 14.97
C SER A 111 -1.45 3.29 15.12
N GLY A 112 -0.58 4.17 15.65
CA GLY A 112 0.82 3.82 15.93
C GLY A 112 1.61 3.49 14.68
N ALA A 113 1.25 4.09 13.54
CA ALA A 113 2.06 3.98 12.34
C ALA A 113 3.45 4.51 12.67
N ASP A 114 4.45 3.63 12.70
CA ASP A 114 5.85 4.02 12.72
C ASP A 114 6.07 4.98 11.56
N ALA A 115 6.18 6.26 11.89
CA ALA A 115 6.41 7.35 10.97
C ALA A 115 7.83 7.20 10.39
N VAL A 116 7.95 6.39 9.34
CA VAL A 116 9.08 6.35 8.42
C VAL A 116 8.47 6.64 7.05
N ASN A 117 8.50 7.84 6.47
CA ASN A 117 9.38 8.99 6.62
C ASN A 117 8.62 10.27 6.21
N GLY A 118 8.92 11.39 6.86
CA GLY A 118 8.92 12.69 6.17
C GLY A 118 7.92 13.75 6.63
N ALA A 119 7.85 14.09 7.92
CA ALA A 119 7.72 15.49 8.38
C ALA A 119 7.64 15.59 9.92
N ALA A 120 8.78 15.73 10.59
CA ALA A 120 8.79 16.39 11.90
C ALA A 120 8.94 17.90 11.68
N ARG A 121 7.85 18.63 11.98
CA ARG A 121 7.76 20.09 12.01
C ARG A 121 8.73 20.67 13.04
N GLY A 122 9.35 21.79 12.68
CA GLY A 122 10.35 22.47 13.50
C GLY A 122 9.82 23.02 14.82
N GLY A 123 10.65 22.91 15.85
CA GLY A 123 10.64 23.76 17.03
C GLY A 123 11.99 24.50 17.09
N ALA A 124 11.95 25.82 16.98
CA ALA A 124 13.11 26.68 17.11
C ALA A 124 13.61 26.70 18.56
N ASN A 125 14.89 26.36 18.79
CA ASN A 125 15.69 27.04 19.79
C ASN A 125 17.18 27.02 19.41
N LYS A 126 17.85 28.11 19.77
CA LYS A 126 19.22 28.51 19.45
C LYS A 126 20.31 27.55 19.97
N ASP A 127 21.38 27.52 19.18
CA ASP A 127 22.79 27.56 19.57
C ASP A 127 23.65 26.27 19.53
N SER A 128 24.84 26.48 18.94
CA SER A 128 26.14 25.80 19.09
C SER A 128 26.34 24.29 18.86
N SER A 129 26.90 24.00 17.68
CA SER A 129 28.18 23.30 17.47
C SER A 129 28.45 21.88 18.07
N LYS A 130 28.46 20.89 17.15
CA LYS A 130 29.54 19.89 16.87
C LYS A 130 29.45 18.46 17.48
N LYS A 131 29.42 17.48 16.55
CA LYS A 131 29.71 16.00 16.60
C LYS A 131 28.63 15.11 17.26
N LYS A 132 28.22 13.93 16.77
CA LYS A 132 28.82 12.93 15.86
C LYS A 132 27.73 11.89 15.39
N ALA A 133 27.76 11.52 14.11
CA ALA A 133 27.48 10.20 13.48
C ALA A 133 26.11 9.45 13.56
N SER A 134 25.70 8.97 12.36
CA SER A 134 24.70 7.93 12.00
C SER A 134 23.22 8.36 11.97
N ARG A 135 22.37 8.07 10.97
CA ARG A 135 22.40 7.21 9.77
C ARG A 135 21.71 7.96 8.61
N LYS A 136 22.17 7.70 7.39
CA LYS A 136 21.79 8.38 6.14
C LYS A 136 20.79 7.50 5.39
N ASP A 137 19.50 7.57 5.71
CA ASP A 137 18.45 7.02 4.84
C ASP A 137 18.19 8.05 3.73
N LYS A 138 18.87 7.85 2.60
CA LYS A 138 18.74 8.71 1.43
C LYS A 138 17.42 8.38 0.76
N ASN A 139 16.55 9.38 0.66
CA ASN A 139 15.52 9.42 -0.36
C ASN A 139 16.20 9.12 -1.72
N VAL A 140 15.74 8.10 -2.45
CA VAL A 140 16.33 7.73 -3.74
C VAL A 140 16.09 8.88 -4.72
N ASP A 141 17.15 9.30 -5.41
CA ASP A 141 17.13 10.41 -6.35
C ASP A 141 16.89 9.81 -7.75
N MET A 142 15.66 9.91 -8.27
CA MET A 142 15.26 9.26 -9.54
C MET A 142 16.08 9.74 -10.73
N GLU A 143 16.51 11.00 -10.73
CA GLU A 143 17.33 11.58 -11.78
C GLU A 143 18.72 10.94 -11.77
N LYS A 144 19.32 10.79 -10.59
CA LYS A 144 20.59 10.07 -10.44
C LYS A 144 20.50 8.58 -10.69
N LEU A 145 19.35 7.96 -10.38
CA LEU A 145 19.12 6.55 -10.69
C LEU A 145 19.09 6.35 -12.21
N ALA A 146 18.36 7.19 -12.93
CA ALA A 146 18.31 7.16 -14.40
C ALA A 146 19.70 7.36 -15.01
N ASP A 147 20.44 8.38 -14.55
CA ASP A 147 21.81 8.64 -14.98
C ASP A 147 22.76 7.47 -14.67
N GLY A 148 22.52 6.78 -13.56
CA GLY A 148 23.33 5.65 -13.14
C GLY A 148 23.07 4.40 -13.98
N LEU A 149 21.81 4.10 -14.25
CA LEU A 149 21.42 2.96 -15.08
C LEU A 149 22.02 3.05 -16.49
N GLN A 150 22.13 4.26 -17.06
CA GLN A 150 22.77 4.48 -18.37
C GLN A 150 24.29 4.24 -18.38
N LYS A 151 24.94 4.19 -17.22
CA LYS A 151 26.40 4.00 -17.08
C LYS A 151 26.78 2.55 -16.77
N LEU A 152 25.80 1.67 -16.61
CA LEU A 152 26.03 0.26 -16.34
C LEU A 152 26.59 -0.47 -17.58
N THR A 153 27.36 -1.52 -17.33
CA THR A 153 27.85 -2.42 -18.38
C THR A 153 26.73 -3.30 -18.91
N GLU A 154 26.92 -3.92 -20.07
CA GLU A 154 25.93 -4.83 -20.67
C GLU A 154 25.52 -5.98 -19.73
N ASP A 155 26.49 -6.57 -19.01
CA ASP A 155 26.24 -7.62 -18.02
C ASP A 155 25.42 -7.12 -16.82
N ASP A 156 25.68 -5.90 -16.37
CA ASP A 156 24.94 -5.27 -15.27
C ASP A 156 23.51 -4.89 -15.70
N LEU A 157 23.33 -4.46 -16.96
CA LEU A 157 22.02 -4.16 -17.53
C LEU A 157 21.15 -5.42 -17.63
N LEU A 158 21.72 -6.57 -18.01
CA LEU A 158 21.00 -7.85 -17.99
C LEU A 158 20.50 -8.19 -16.57
N HIS A 159 21.34 -7.96 -15.55
CA HIS A 159 20.92 -8.18 -14.16
C HIS A 159 19.80 -7.24 -13.73
N VAL A 160 19.85 -5.97 -14.14
CA VAL A 160 18.76 -4.99 -13.92
C VAL A 160 17.46 -5.45 -14.57
N VAL A 161 17.51 -5.94 -15.81
CA VAL A 161 16.32 -6.47 -16.51
C VAL A 161 15.72 -7.65 -15.74
N THR A 162 16.54 -8.58 -15.26
CA THR A 162 16.10 -9.70 -14.42
C THR A 162 15.45 -9.19 -13.13
N MET A 163 16.10 -8.26 -12.41
CA MET A 163 15.54 -7.68 -11.19
C MET A 163 14.17 -7.04 -11.41
N VAL A 164 14.01 -6.28 -12.51
CA VAL A 164 12.72 -5.68 -12.87
C VAL A 164 11.69 -6.76 -13.20
N HIS A 165 12.08 -7.83 -13.91
CA HIS A 165 11.15 -8.88 -14.28
C HIS A 165 10.65 -9.70 -13.07
N ASP A 166 11.51 -9.94 -12.09
CA ASP A 166 11.21 -10.73 -10.90
C ASP A 166 10.40 -9.95 -9.86
N ASN A 167 10.47 -8.62 -9.90
CA ASN A 167 9.88 -7.75 -8.87
C ASN A 167 8.89 -6.70 -9.43
N LYS A 168 8.53 -6.78 -10.72
CA LYS A 168 7.50 -5.91 -11.31
C LYS A 168 6.14 -6.17 -10.67
N SER A 169 5.34 -5.11 -10.54
CA SER A 169 3.93 -5.19 -10.16
C SER A 169 3.02 -4.99 -11.38
N SER A 170 1.70 -5.15 -11.19
CA SER A 170 0.70 -4.84 -12.23
C SER A 170 0.69 -3.37 -12.66
N GLU A 171 1.27 -2.48 -11.87
CA GLU A 171 1.38 -1.04 -12.16
C GLU A 171 2.70 -0.69 -12.87
N THR A 172 3.66 -1.61 -12.94
CA THR A 172 4.96 -1.40 -13.56
C THR A 172 4.87 -1.38 -15.09
N TYR A 173 5.27 -0.26 -15.69
CA TYR A 173 5.35 -0.13 -17.14
C TYR A 173 6.75 -0.50 -17.65
N THR A 174 6.81 -1.55 -18.46
CA THR A 174 8.01 -1.97 -19.18
C THR A 174 7.66 -2.25 -20.64
N LYS A 175 8.57 -1.90 -21.55
CA LYS A 175 8.47 -2.23 -22.97
C LYS A 175 9.77 -2.90 -23.41
N ASN A 176 9.66 -4.12 -23.91
CA ASN A 176 10.78 -4.90 -24.40
C ASN A 176 10.76 -4.88 -25.94
N ASP A 177 11.78 -4.29 -26.55
CA ASP A 177 11.99 -4.29 -27.99
C ASP A 177 13.11 -5.29 -28.33
N VAL A 178 12.70 -6.51 -28.63
CA VAL A 178 13.61 -7.64 -28.89
C VAL A 178 14.35 -7.48 -30.22
N GLU A 179 13.77 -6.77 -31.19
CA GLU A 179 14.39 -6.59 -32.52
C GLU A 179 15.54 -5.58 -32.50
N ASN A 180 15.41 -4.52 -31.68
CA ASN A 180 16.45 -3.51 -31.50
C ASN A 180 17.35 -3.75 -30.29
N GLY A 181 17.02 -4.73 -29.45
CA GLY A 181 17.76 -5.02 -28.21
C GLY A 181 17.55 -3.98 -27.12
N GLU A 182 16.43 -3.24 -27.16
CA GLU A 182 16.15 -2.13 -26.24
C GLU A 182 15.15 -2.53 -25.16
N PHE A 183 15.47 -2.21 -23.90
CA PHE A 183 14.57 -2.38 -22.77
C PHE A 183 14.21 -1.01 -22.18
N HIS A 184 12.94 -0.64 -22.29
CA HIS A 184 12.40 0.59 -21.72
C HIS A 184 11.67 0.30 -20.41
N VAL A 185 11.98 1.08 -19.39
CA VAL A 185 11.35 0.99 -18.07
C VAL A 185 10.99 2.39 -17.58
N ASP A 186 9.77 2.56 -17.08
CA ASP A 186 9.36 3.81 -16.43
C ASP A 186 9.65 3.73 -14.93
N LEU A 187 10.67 4.46 -14.49
CA LEU A 187 11.14 4.45 -13.10
C LEU A 187 10.09 4.94 -12.10
N TYR A 188 9.12 5.77 -12.51
CA TYR A 188 8.06 6.27 -11.63
C TYR A 188 6.92 5.27 -11.45
N THR A 189 6.90 4.19 -12.24
CA THR A 189 5.92 3.11 -12.14
C THR A 189 6.44 1.90 -11.36
N LEU A 190 7.71 1.95 -10.93
CA LEU A 190 8.33 0.87 -10.19
C LEU A 190 7.92 0.90 -8.71
N PRO A 191 7.74 -0.26 -8.06
CA PRO A 191 7.58 -0.34 -6.61
C PRO A 191 8.79 0.26 -5.87
N ASP A 192 8.56 0.96 -4.76
CA ASP A 192 9.63 1.59 -3.95
C ASP A 192 10.73 0.60 -3.52
N SER A 193 10.35 -0.66 -3.28
CA SER A 193 11.29 -1.74 -3.00
C SER A 193 12.22 -2.01 -4.17
N LEU A 194 11.69 -2.08 -5.40
CA LEU A 194 12.45 -2.27 -6.62
C LEU A 194 13.31 -1.04 -6.94
N VAL A 195 12.77 0.16 -6.76
CA VAL A 195 13.52 1.42 -6.90
C VAL A 195 14.73 1.45 -5.96
N LYS A 196 14.55 1.02 -4.70
CA LYS A 196 15.62 0.93 -3.72
C LYS A 196 16.67 -0.13 -4.10
N MET A 197 16.23 -1.31 -4.55
CA MET A 197 17.15 -2.36 -5.00
C MET A 197 17.96 -1.90 -6.22
N LEU A 198 17.31 -1.26 -7.21
CA LEU A 198 17.99 -0.70 -8.38
C LEU A 198 18.97 0.40 -7.98
N TRP A 199 18.60 1.26 -7.04
CA TRP A 199 19.49 2.29 -6.51
C TRP A 199 20.72 1.72 -5.81
N GLU A 200 20.55 0.73 -4.94
CA GLU A 200 21.67 0.09 -4.24
C GLU A 200 22.59 -0.65 -5.21
N PHE A 201 22.02 -1.40 -6.15
CA PHE A 201 22.77 -2.09 -7.20
C PHE A 201 23.56 -1.10 -8.07
N THR A 202 22.88 -0.08 -8.59
CA THR A 202 23.49 0.94 -9.46
C THR A 202 24.59 1.71 -8.74
N ALA A 203 24.35 2.13 -7.49
CA ALA A 203 25.36 2.80 -6.68
C ALA A 203 26.58 1.89 -6.42
N SER A 204 26.35 0.59 -6.16
CA SER A 204 27.46 -0.36 -5.95
C SER A 204 28.36 -0.53 -7.17
N LYS A 205 27.83 -0.31 -8.39
CA LYS A 205 28.56 -0.47 -9.65
C LYS A 205 29.26 0.79 -10.12
N ILE A 206 28.71 1.96 -9.79
CA ILE A 206 29.26 3.26 -10.22
C ILE A 206 30.30 3.80 -9.23
N ASP A 207 30.16 3.50 -7.94
CA ASP A 207 31.14 3.88 -6.91
C ASP A 207 32.30 2.87 -6.78
N SER A 208 32.35 1.82 -7.64
CA SER A 208 33.41 0.79 -7.68
C SER A 208 34.44 1.01 -8.78
#